data_AF-A0A382NPH6-F1
#
_entry.id   AF-A0A382NPH6-F1
#
_cell.length_a   1.000
_cell.length_b   1.000
_cell.length_c   1.000
_cell.angle_alpha   90.00
_cell.angle_beta   90.00
_cell.angle_gamma   90.00
#
_symmetry.space_group_name_H-M   'P 1'
#
loop_
_entity.id
_entity.type
_entity.pdbx_description
1 polymer ?
#
loop_
_entity_poly.entity_id
_entity_poly.type
_entity_poly.pdbx_seq_one_letter_code
_entity_poly.pdbx_strand_id
1 'polypeptide(L)' 'MASLPAGQNVNGGFRLALTGTPGTGKSTVAQMLSRDGYEVITVESLAEQHGLPGEIDPADGVRAIDTGALHDALAPAW' A
#
# COMPACT_ATOMS: atom_id res chain seq x y z
N MET A 1 12.64 7.73 15.88
CA MET A 1 12.48 7.11 14.55
C MET A 1 13.88 6.67 14.11
N ALA A 2 14.22 5.39 14.28
CA ALA A 2 15.56 4.88 13.94
C ALA A 2 15.54 4.34 12.50
N SER A 3 16.46 4.80 11.65
CA SER A 3 16.68 4.21 10.32
C SER A 3 17.30 2.84 10.49
N LEU A 4 16.71 1.81 9.88
CA LEU A 4 17.39 0.53 9.71
C LEU A 4 18.59 0.71 8.76
N PRO A 5 19.73 0.05 9.00
CA PRO A 5 20.89 0.13 8.13
C PRO A 5 20.57 -0.50 6.77
N ALA A 6 20.72 0.26 5.69
CA ALA A 6 20.68 -0.27 4.33
C ALA A 6 21.90 -1.15 4.07
N GLY A 7 21.72 -2.30 3.40
CA GLY A 7 22.82 -3.18 2.98
C GLY A 7 22.80 -4.61 3.51
N GLN A 8 21.63 -5.15 3.89
CA GLN A 8 21.47 -6.59 4.14
C GLN A 8 20.91 -7.28 2.90
N ASN A 9 21.42 -8.47 2.58
CA ASN A 9 20.83 -9.31 1.54
C ASN A 9 19.45 -9.77 2.01
N VAL A 10 18.40 -9.43 1.26
CA VAL A 10 17.03 -9.88 1.54
C VAL A 10 16.94 -11.35 1.17
N ASN A 11 16.98 -12.23 2.18
CA ASN A 11 16.99 -13.68 1.99
C ASN A 11 15.56 -14.29 2.06
N GLY A 12 14.52 -13.44 2.08
CA GLY A 12 13.10 -13.77 2.09
C GLY A 12 12.30 -12.78 1.23
N GLY A 13 10.98 -13.00 1.11
CA GLY A 13 10.10 -12.08 0.37
C GLY A 13 10.17 -10.65 0.92
N PHE A 14 10.01 -9.66 0.05
CA PHE A 14 9.99 -8.24 0.42
C PHE A 14 8.65 -7.60 0.06
N ARG A 15 8.31 -6.52 0.75
CA ARG A 15 7.16 -5.67 0.42
C ARG A 15 7.68 -4.32 -0.07
N LEU A 16 7.05 -3.79 -1.12
CA LEU A 16 7.40 -2.51 -1.71
C LEU A 16 6.19 -1.59 -1.67
N ALA A 17 6.32 -0.44 -1.00
CA ALA A 17 5.32 0.61 -1.03
C ALA A 17 5.61 1.58 -2.19
N LEU A 18 4.63 1.77 -3.09
CA LEU A 18 4.70 2.75 -4.16
C LEU A 18 3.91 4.00 -3.76
N THR A 19 4.61 5.11 -3.50
CA THR A 19 4.03 6.40 -3.09
C THR A 19 4.47 7.52 -4.04
N GLY A 20 3.81 8.67 -3.95
CA GLY A 20 4.03 9.84 -4.80
C GLY A 20 2.72 10.49 -5.25
N THR A 21 2.82 11.72 -5.76
CA THR A 21 1.69 12.51 -6.24
C THR A 21 0.85 11.76 -7.30
N PRO A 22 -0.47 11.98 -7.38
CA PRO A 22 -1.28 11.45 -8.47
C PRO A 22 -0.68 11.77 -9.84
N GLY A 23 -0.73 10.82 -10.78
CA GLY A 23 -0.17 11.00 -12.13
C GLY A 23 1.33 10.69 -12.30
N THR A 24 2.10 10.44 -11.24
CA THR A 24 3.54 10.12 -11.35
C THR A 24 3.87 8.72 -11.89
N GLY A 25 2.86 7.93 -12.28
CA GLY A 25 3.07 6.60 -12.89
C GLY A 25 3.15 5.43 -11.90
N LYS A 26 2.81 5.60 -10.62
CA LYS A 26 2.78 4.51 -9.62
C LYS A 26 2.03 3.27 -10.10
N SER A 27 0.81 3.45 -10.62
CA SER A 27 -0.01 2.35 -11.14
C SER A 27 0.61 1.69 -12.37
N THR A 28 1.34 2.45 -13.18
CA THR A 28 2.08 1.92 -14.34
C THR A 28 3.23 1.02 -13.88
N VAL A 29 4.02 1.45 -12.89
CA VAL A 29 5.08 0.63 -12.30
C VAL A 29 4.51 -0.60 -11.61
N ALA A 30 3.42 -0.46 -10.85
CA ALA A 30 2.74 -1.59 -10.22
C ALA A 30 2.33 -2.65 -11.25
N GLN A 31 1.75 -2.25 -12.38
CA GLN A 31 1.40 -3.18 -13.46
C GLN A 31 2.61 -3.89 -14.07
N MET A 32 3.76 -3.22 -14.20
CA MET A 32 4.99 -3.86 -14.68
C MET A 32 5.47 -4.92 -13.68
N LEU A 33 5.53 -4.59 -12.38
CA LEU A 33 5.87 -5.55 -11.34
C LEU A 33 4.90 -6.74 -11.31
N SER A 34 3.61 -6.50 -11.50
CA SER A 34 2.62 -7.58 -11.58
C SER A 34 2.91 -8.56 -12.72
N ARG A 35 3.29 -8.06 -13.90
CA ARG A 35 3.68 -8.89 -15.04
C ARG A 35 4.94 -9.71 -14.79
N ASP A 36 5.82 -9.21 -13.94
CA ASP A 36 7.06 -9.88 -13.52
C ASP A 36 6.83 -10.87 -12.36
N GLY A 37 5.56 -11.13 -11.99
CA GLY A 37 5.17 -12.15 -11.02
C GLY A 37 5.02 -11.65 -9.58
N TYR A 38 5.11 -10.34 -9.36
CA TYR A 38 4.85 -9.76 -8.04
C TYR A 38 3.35 -9.62 -7.77
N GLU A 39 2.94 -9.92 -6.55
CA GLU A 39 1.58 -9.60 -6.11
C GLU A 39 1.45 -8.08 -5.90
N VAL A 40 0.43 -7.48 -6.51
CA VAL A 40 0.10 -6.06 -6.32
C VAL A 40 -1.13 -5.95 -5.46
N ILE A 41 -0.95 -5.30 -4.31
CA ILE A 41 -2.00 -5.05 -3.33
C ILE A 41 -2.20 -3.54 -3.24
N THR A 42 -3.45 -3.08 -3.36
CA THR A 42 -3.80 -1.68 -3.19
C THR A 42 -4.21 -1.38 -1.74
N VAL A 43 -4.11 -0.12 -1.33
CA VAL A 43 -4.52 0.31 0.00
C VAL A 43 -6.04 0.14 0.17
N GLU A 44 -6.79 0.38 -0.90
CA GLU A 44 -8.23 0.20 -0.99
C GLU A 44 -8.64 -1.26 -0.76
N SER A 45 -7.96 -2.21 -1.40
CA SER A 45 -8.27 -3.63 -1.24
C SER A 45 -7.96 -4.12 0.19
N LEU A 46 -6.88 -3.63 0.81
CA LEU A 46 -6.57 -3.92 2.22
C LEU A 46 -7.63 -3.35 3.15
N ALA A 47 -8.02 -2.09 2.92
CA ALA A 47 -9.10 -1.44 3.65
C ALA A 47 -10.40 -2.25 3.57
N GLU A 48 -10.82 -2.68 2.39
CA GLU A 48 -12.03 -3.49 2.21
C GLU A 48 -11.95 -4.84 2.92
N GLN A 49 -10.81 -5.54 2.81
CA GLN A 49 -10.59 -6.83 3.47
C GLN A 49 -10.69 -6.75 4.99
N HIS A 50 -10.28 -5.62 5.57
CA HIS A 50 -10.29 -5.40 7.01
C HIS A 50 -11.53 -4.64 7.52
N GLY A 51 -12.54 -4.40 6.66
CA GLY A 51 -13.78 -3.71 7.06
C GLY A 51 -13.60 -2.21 7.30
N LEU A 52 -12.58 -1.60 6.68
CA LEU A 52 -12.20 -0.19 6.79
C LEU A 52 -12.25 0.53 5.43
N PRO A 53 -13.33 0.41 4.63
CA PRO A 53 -13.36 0.87 3.22
C PRO A 53 -13.18 2.37 3.01
N GLY A 54 -13.07 3.17 4.08
CA GLY A 54 -13.01 4.62 4.02
C GLY A 54 -14.35 5.26 3.68
N GLU A 55 -14.44 6.58 3.86
CA GLU A 55 -15.60 7.37 3.44
C GLU A 55 -15.34 7.98 2.07
N ILE A 56 -16.36 8.03 1.22
CA ILE A 56 -16.30 8.76 -0.05
C ILE A 56 -16.76 10.19 0.21
N ASP A 57 -15.88 11.15 -0.04
CA ASP A 57 -16.25 12.56 0.01
C ASP A 57 -17.23 12.86 -1.14
N PRO A 58 -18.47 13.32 -0.86
CA PRO A 58 -19.46 13.60 -1.89
C PRO A 58 -19.10 14.81 -2.79
N ALA A 59 -18.14 15.64 -2.40
CA ALA A 59 -17.73 16.82 -3.17
C ALA A 59 -16.79 16.50 -4.33
N ASP A 60 -15.88 15.53 -4.16
CA ASP A 60 -14.87 15.18 -5.17
C ASP A 60 -14.83 13.68 -5.51
N GLY A 61 -15.62 12.85 -4.81
CA GLY A 61 -15.68 11.40 -5.02
C GLY A 61 -14.43 10.67 -4.53
N VAL A 62 -13.53 11.33 -3.80
CA VAL A 62 -12.31 10.73 -3.28
C VAL A 62 -12.64 9.90 -2.05
N ARG A 63 -12.11 8.67 -2.02
CA ARG A 63 -12.23 7.78 -0.88
C ARG A 63 -11.10 8.03 0.09
N ALA A 64 -11.44 8.56 1.27
CA ALA A 64 -10.50 8.79 2.35
C ALA A 64 -10.42 7.54 3.24
N ILE A 65 -9.29 6.82 3.16
CA ILE A 65 -9.00 5.65 3.99
C ILE A 65 -8.22 6.10 5.22
N ASP A 66 -8.67 5.67 6.40
CA ASP A 66 -7.92 5.86 7.64
C ASP A 66 -6.71 4.91 7.67
N THR A 67 -5.54 5.45 7.31
CA THR A 67 -4.29 4.70 7.29
C THR A 67 -3.80 4.32 8.68
N GLY A 68 -4.24 5.02 9.74
CA GLY A 68 -3.91 4.68 11.13
C GLY A 68 -4.65 3.43 11.57
N ALA A 69 -5.97 3.41 11.41
CA ALA A 69 -6.79 2.23 11.69
C ALA A 69 -6.35 1.02 10.83
N LEU A 70 -5.99 1.25 9.56
CA LEU A 70 -5.49 0.20 8.68
C LEU A 70 -4.12 -0.34 9.15
N HIS A 71 -3.24 0.52 9.64
CA HIS A 71 -1.97 0.09 10.23
C HIS A 71 -2.20 -0.83 11.42
N ASP A 72 -3.06 -0.44 12.37
CA ASP A 72 -3.35 -1.23 13.57
C ASP A 72 -3.95 -2.61 13.21
N ALA A 73 -4.78 -2.68 12.17
CA ALA A 73 -5.36 -3.92 11.68
C ALA A 73 -4.32 -4.86 11.02
N LEU A 74 -3.30 -4.31 10.36
CA LEU A 74 -2.27 -5.07 9.64
C LEU A 74 -1.08 -5.47 10.50
N ALA A 75 -0.75 -4.67 11.53
CA ALA A 75 0.42 -4.85 12.38
C ALA A 75 0.62 -6.27 12.97
N PRO A 76 -0.42 -7.05 13.30
CA PRO A 76 -0.24 -8.41 13.81
C PRO A 76 0.32 -9.41 12.79
N ALA A 77 0.13 -9.17 11.49
CA ALA A 77 0.44 -10.11 10.41
C ALA A 77 1.57 -9.65 9.48
N TRP A 78 2.06 -8.42 9.64
CA TRP A 78 2.94 -7.74 8.70
C TRP A 78 4.28 -7.37 9.30
#